data_AF-A0A378BS50-F1
#
_entry.id   AF-A0A378BS50-F1
#
_cell.length_a   1.000
_cell.length_b   1.000
_cell.length_c   1.000
_cell.angle_alpha   90.00
_cell.angle_beta   90.00
_cell.angle_gamma   90.00
#
_symmetry.space_group_name_H-M   'P 1'
#
loop_
_entity.id
_entity.type
_entity.pdbx_description
1 polymer ?
#
loop_
_entity_poly.entity_id
_entity_poly.type
_entity_poly.pdbx_seq_one_letter_code
_entity_poly.pdbx_strand_id
1 'polypeptide(L)'
;MKPAAWRWTTATAPGLATRHLIQQGHTRIGYLCSNHDISDAEDRLQGYYAALEESGLPCNDRLVTFAEPDESGGEQAMTELLGRGPPL
;
A
#
# COMPACT_ATOMS: atom_id res chain seq x y z
N MET A 1 -34.25 25.41 -9.81
CA MET A 1 -33.83 24.02 -10.12
C MET A 1 -32.37 24.05 -10.55
N LYS A 2 -31.45 23.42 -9.82
CA LYS A 2 -30.04 23.25 -10.22
C LYS A 2 -29.89 21.86 -10.87
N PRO A 3 -29.11 21.69 -11.96
CA PRO A 3 -28.92 20.36 -12.53
C PRO A 3 -28.02 19.52 -11.61
N ALA A 4 -28.31 18.22 -11.59
CA ALA A 4 -27.61 17.20 -10.83
C ALA A 4 -26.12 17.21 -11.17
N ALA A 5 -25.29 17.44 -10.14
CA ALA A 5 -23.86 17.25 -10.23
C ALA A 5 -23.58 15.75 -10.32
N TRP A 6 -23.02 15.30 -11.44
CA TRP A 6 -22.42 13.98 -11.55
C TRP A 6 -21.28 13.89 -10.52
N ARG A 7 -21.48 13.11 -9.46
CA ARG A 7 -20.50 12.92 -8.40
C ARG A 7 -19.68 11.67 -8.74
N TRP A 8 -18.62 11.85 -9.52
CA TRP A 8 -17.60 10.81 -9.69
C TRP A 8 -16.71 10.84 -8.44
N THR A 9 -16.89 9.91 -7.52
CA THR A 9 -15.85 9.62 -6.52
C THR A 9 -14.94 8.54 -7.10
N THR A 10 -13.90 8.95 -7.83
CA THR A 10 -12.82 8.06 -8.31
C THR A 10 -11.65 8.04 -7.32
N ALA A 11 -11.95 8.00 -6.02
CA ALA A 11 -10.94 7.81 -4.99
C ALA A 11 -11.31 6.56 -4.20
N THR A 12 -10.82 5.39 -4.64
CA THR A 12 -10.70 4.24 -3.74
C THR A 12 -9.92 4.71 -2.52
N ALA A 13 -10.53 4.65 -1.34
CA ALA A 13 -9.90 5.14 -0.12
C ALA A 13 -8.50 4.53 0.06
N PRO A 14 -7.45 5.34 0.30
CA PRO A 14 -6.12 4.83 0.58
C PRO A 14 -6.14 3.76 1.68
N GLY A 15 -5.39 2.68 1.48
CA GLY A 15 -5.30 1.56 2.44
C GLY A 15 -6.41 0.51 2.37
N LEU A 16 -7.37 0.58 1.44
CA LEU A 16 -8.44 -0.43 1.33
C LEU A 16 -7.90 -1.86 1.15
N ALA A 17 -6.85 -2.03 0.33
CA ALA A 17 -6.19 -3.33 0.15
C ALA A 17 -5.57 -3.83 1.46
N THR A 18 -4.86 -2.98 2.19
CA THR A 18 -4.25 -3.31 3.49
C THR A 18 -5.31 -3.72 4.51
N ARG A 19 -6.39 -2.94 4.64
CA ARG A 19 -7.51 -3.26 5.54
C ARG A 19 -8.15 -4.60 5.19
N HIS A 20 -8.33 -4.88 3.90
CA HIS A 20 -8.86 -6.17 3.46
C HIS A 20 -7.97 -7.34 3.91
N LEU A 21 -6.65 -7.24 3.73
CA LEU A 21 -5.71 -8.27 4.19
C LEU A 21 -5.76 -8.44 5.72
N ILE A 22 -5.82 -7.35 6.47
CA ILE A 22 -5.95 -7.39 7.94
C ILE A 22 -7.25 -8.09 8.35
N GLN A 23 -8.37 -7.79 7.68
CA GLN A 23 -9.66 -8.46 7.92
C GLN A 23 -9.62 -9.96 7.65
N GLN A 24 -8.74 -10.43 6.76
CA GLN A 24 -8.49 -11.86 6.54
C GLN A 24 -7.54 -12.48 7.58
N GLY A 25 -7.05 -11.70 8.55
CA GLY A 25 -6.16 -12.15 9.62
C GLY A 25 -4.66 -12.00 9.31
N HIS A 26 -4.29 -11.33 8.21
CA HIS A 26 -2.89 -11.06 7.93
C HIS A 26 -2.35 -9.96 8.84
N THR A 27 -1.26 -10.26 9.56
CA THR A 27 -0.61 -9.34 10.50
C THR A 27 0.74 -8.82 9.99
N ARG A 28 1.22 -9.37 8.87
CA ARG A 28 2.52 -9.05 8.24
C ARG A 28 2.29 -8.77 6.77
N ILE A 29 2.20 -7.49 6.42
CA ILE A 29 1.81 -7.04 5.08
C ILE A 29 2.97 -6.25 4.49
N GLY A 30 3.41 -6.63 3.30
CA GLY A 30 4.38 -5.87 2.51
C GLY A 30 3.71 -4.79 1.67
N TYR A 31 4.40 -3.68 1.47
CA TYR A 31 3.98 -2.61 0.57
C TYR A 31 5.06 -2.38 -0.49
N LEU A 32 4.70 -2.55 -1.76
CA LEU A 32 5.55 -2.34 -2.91
C LEU A 32 4.95 -1.20 -3.74
N CYS A 33 5.74 -0.15 -3.98
CA CYS A 33 5.31 1.03 -4.73
C CYS A 33 6.29 1.39 -5.86
N SER A 34 5.84 2.25 -6.77
CA SER A 34 6.70 2.84 -7.79
C SER A 34 7.74 3.75 -7.16
N ASN A 35 8.96 3.75 -7.68
CA ASN A 35 10.01 4.72 -7.33
C ASN A 35 9.89 6.04 -8.13
N HIS A 36 8.89 6.19 -8.99
CA HIS A 36 8.60 7.44 -9.71
C HIS A 36 7.80 8.40 -8.84
N ASP A 37 7.95 9.71 -9.09
CA ASP A 37 7.16 10.74 -8.42
C ASP A 37 5.75 10.78 -9.02
N ILE A 38 4.82 10.09 -8.36
CA ILE A 38 3.41 9.99 -8.74
C ILE A 38 2.58 10.65 -7.65
N SER A 39 1.64 11.51 -8.05
CA SER A 39 0.87 12.36 -7.14
C SER A 39 0.09 11.61 -6.05
N ASP A 40 -0.22 10.32 -6.24
CA ASP A 40 -0.97 9.51 -5.27
C ASP A 40 -0.09 8.50 -4.50
N ALA A 41 1.22 8.44 -4.77
CA ALA A 41 2.11 7.47 -4.14
C ALA A 41 2.18 7.69 -2.63
N GLU A 42 2.32 8.95 -2.20
CA GLU A 42 2.36 9.33 -0.79
C GLU A 42 1.03 9.02 -0.10
N ASP A 43 -0.10 9.42 -0.68
CA ASP A 43 -1.43 9.14 -0.13
C ASP A 43 -1.65 7.63 0.06
N ARG A 44 -1.21 6.80 -0.89
CA ARG A 44 -1.32 5.34 -0.79
C ARG A 44 -0.42 4.75 0.28
N LEU A 45 0.79 5.28 0.46
CA LEU A 45 1.71 4.85 1.51
C LEU A 45 1.17 5.24 2.90
N GLN A 46 0.66 6.46 3.05
CA GLN A 46 -0.02 6.90 4.28
C GLN A 46 -1.25 6.06 4.57
N GLY A 47 -2.03 5.69 3.55
CA GLY A 47 -3.16 4.77 3.69
C GLY A 47 -2.75 3.38 4.19
N TYR A 48 -1.58 2.87 3.78
CA TYR A 48 -1.02 1.62 4.28
C TYR A 48 -0.65 1.73 5.77
N TYR A 49 0.07 2.78 6.17
CA TYR A 49 0.44 2.98 7.57
C TYR A 49 -0.77 3.21 8.47
N ALA A 50 -1.73 4.04 8.05
CA ALA A 50 -2.96 4.28 8.79
C ALA A 50 -3.75 2.99 9.02
N ALA A 51 -3.85 2.11 8.01
CA ALA A 51 -4.54 0.83 8.16
C ALA A 51 -3.87 -0.12 9.18
N LEU A 52 -2.54 -0.12 9.24
CA LEU A 52 -1.78 -0.88 10.24
C LEU A 52 -2.00 -0.31 11.64
N GLU A 53 -1.88 1.01 11.79
CA GLU A 53 -2.04 1.72 13.06
C GLU A 53 -3.47 1.56 13.63
N GLU A 54 -4.50 1.75 12.79
CA GLU A 54 -5.92 1.53 13.12
C GLU A 54 -6.17 0.12 13.67
N SER A 55 -5.35 -0.86 13.26
CA SER A 55 -5.48 -2.27 13.63
C SER A 55 -4.49 -2.70 14.72
N GLY A 56 -3.70 -1.76 15.28
CA GLY A 56 -2.68 -2.04 16.28
C GLY A 56 -1.51 -2.90 15.78
N LEU A 57 -1.27 -2.93 14.46
CA LEU A 57 -0.16 -3.63 13.84
C LEU A 57 1.07 -2.73 13.74
N PRO A 58 2.29 -3.27 13.91
CA PRO A 58 3.50 -2.48 13.84
C PRO A 58 3.77 -2.01 12.41
N CYS A 59 4.01 -0.71 12.24
CA CYS A 59 4.61 -0.17 11.03
C CYS A 59 6.07 -0.61 10.97
N ASN A 60 6.44 -1.34 9.92
CA ASN A 60 7.80 -1.82 9.71
C ASN A 60 8.29 -1.42 8.32
N ASP A 61 9.17 -0.43 8.27
CA ASP A 61 9.73 0.08 7.02
C ASP A 61 10.52 -0.97 6.24
N ARG A 62 10.97 -2.06 6.89
CA ARG A 62 11.57 -3.21 6.21
C ARG A 62 10.57 -3.98 5.33
N LEU A 63 9.28 -3.74 5.49
CA LEU A 63 8.21 -4.30 4.64
C LEU A 63 7.76 -3.31 3.56
N VAL A 64 8.40 -2.15 3.47
CA VAL A 64 8.17 -1.16 2.43
C VAL A 64 9.30 -1.24 1.41
N THR A 65 8.96 -1.24 0.13
CA THR A 65 9.95 -1.21 -0.95
C THR A 65 9.44 -0.43 -2.15
N PHE A 66 10.37 0.17 -2.89
CA PHE A 66 10.09 0.97 -4.07
C PHE A 66 10.87 0.41 -5.26
N ALA A 67 10.23 0.33 -6.42
CA ALA A 67 10.84 -0.22 -7.62
C ALA A 67 10.32 0.44 -8.88
N GLU A 68 11.01 0.21 -10.00
CA GLU A 68 10.50 0.59 -11.32
C GLU A 68 9.12 -0.05 -11.56
N PRO A 69 8.16 0.69 -12.15
CA PRO A 69 6.81 0.20 -12.41
C PRO A 69 6.76 -0.69 -13.67
N ASP A 70 7.69 -1.64 -13.77
CA ASP A 70 7.75 -2.65 -14.81
C ASP A 70 7.87 -4.07 -14.20
N GLU A 71 7.86 -5.08 -15.07
CA GLU A 71 7.90 -6.48 -14.65
C GLU A 71 9.20 -6.82 -13.90
N SER A 72 10.34 -6.32 -14.38
CA SER A 72 11.66 -6.59 -13.80
C SER A 72 11.80 -5.94 -12.42
N GLY A 73 11.36 -4.69 -12.27
CA GLY A 73 11.35 -3.96 -11.01
C GLY A 73 10.48 -4.67 -9.97
N GLY A 74 9.28 -5.11 -10.38
CA GLY A 74 8.39 -5.89 -9.53
C GLY A 74 9.00 -7.21 -9.05
N GLU A 75 9.62 -7.98 -9.96
CA GLU A 75 10.29 -9.24 -9.63
C GLU A 75 11.44 -9.05 -8.63
N GLN A 76 12.31 -8.07 -8.88
CA GLN A 76 13.46 -7.78 -8.03
C GLN A 76 13.01 -7.37 -6.62
N ALA A 77 12.05 -6.45 -6.52
CA ALA A 77 11.54 -5.96 -5.25
C ALA A 77 10.80 -7.04 -4.46
N MET A 78 10.02 -7.90 -5.12
CA MET A 78 9.38 -9.03 -4.44
C MET A 78 10.41 -10.04 -3.93
N THR A 79 11.44 -10.36 -4.74
CA THR A 79 12.53 -11.24 -4.34
C THR A 79 13.27 -10.70 -3.11
N GLU A 80 13.57 -9.40 -3.10
CA GLU A 80 14.20 -8.76 -1.95
C GLU A 80 13.29 -8.81 -0.71
N LEU A 81 12.01 -8.47 -0.85
CA LEU A 81 11.06 -8.42 0.25
C LEU A 81 10.87 -9.80 0.90
N LEU A 82 10.79 -10.86 0.09
CA LEU A 82 10.74 -12.25 0.57
C LEU A 82 12.06 -12.69 1.22
N GLY A 83 13.20 -12.24 0.67
CA GLY A 83 14.54 -12.53 1.19
C GLY A 83 14.83 -11.90 2.55
N ARG A 84 14.15 -10.81 2.93
CA ARG A 84 14.30 -10.14 4.24
C ARG A 84 13.87 -11.02 5.43
N GLY A 85 13.16 -12.13 5.18
CA GLY A 85 12.73 -13.09 6.20
C GLY A 85 11.69 -12.51 7.18
N PRO A 86 11.27 -13.28 8.19
CA PRO A 86 10.43 -12.75 9.26
C PRO A 86 11.13 -11.61 10.02
N PRO A 87 10.43 -10.50 10.33
CA PRO A 87 10.95 -9.56 11.32
C PRO A 87 11.13 -10.31 12.64
N LEU A 88 12.29 -10.09 13.28
CA LEU A 88 12.67 -10.69 14.56
C LEU A 88 11.74 -10.25 15.69
#